data_AF-A0A3C0P2A4-F1
#
_entry.id   AF-A0A3C0P2A4-F1
#
_cell.length_a   1.000
_cell.length_b   1.000
_cell.length_c   1.000
_cell.angle_alpha   90.00
_cell.angle_beta   90.00
_cell.angle_gamma   90.00
#
_symmetry.space_group_name_H-M   'P 1'
#
loop_
_entity.id
_entity.type
_entity.pdbx_description
1 polymer ?
#
loop_
_entity_poly.entity_id
_entity_poly.type
_entity_poly.pdbx_seq_one_letter_code
_entity_poly.pdbx_strand_id
1 'polypeptide(L)'
;MVEPNRTLLDVLREDLGLTGVKHGCDDSNCGVCTVIMDGKAVKSCSVLIGQAEGTKVTTIEGLEGENGLHPLQQAFIDHFAIQCGFCTPGMILSAKALLDENPHATEEDIREAMHGNMCRCTGYKKIIEAIEAARDEMNAQA
;
A
#
# COMPACT_ATOMS: atom_id res chain seq x y z
N MET A 1 18.88 17.25 9.93
CA MET A 1 18.82 17.55 8.49
C MET A 1 19.15 16.27 7.75
N VAL A 2 18.37 15.90 6.74
CA VAL A 2 18.57 14.70 5.93
C VAL A 2 19.31 15.08 4.65
N GLU A 3 20.20 14.21 4.16
CA GLU A 3 20.87 14.41 2.87
C GLU A 3 19.83 14.50 1.73
N PRO A 4 19.90 15.53 0.85
CA PRO A 4 18.83 15.82 -0.11
C PRO A 4 18.70 14.79 -1.24
N ASN A 5 19.72 13.96 -1.45
CA ASN A 5 19.72 12.88 -2.44
C ASN A 5 19.05 11.60 -1.94
N ARG A 6 18.62 11.54 -0.68
CA ARG A 6 17.92 10.36 -0.13
C ARG A 6 16.48 10.31 -0.59
N THR A 7 16.04 9.09 -0.86
CA THR A 7 14.64 8.84 -1.21
C THR A 7 13.78 8.82 0.05
N LEU A 8 12.47 8.99 -0.13
CA LEU A 8 11.49 8.81 0.94
C LEU A 8 11.57 7.38 1.49
N LEU A 9 11.86 6.38 0.65
CA LEU A 9 12.07 5.00 1.07
C LEU A 9 13.21 4.88 2.09
N ASP A 10 14.37 5.49 1.80
CA ASP A 10 15.55 5.41 2.67
C ASP A 10 15.25 6.00 4.04
N VAL A 11 14.63 7.17 4.07
CA VAL A 11 14.31 7.88 5.33
C VAL A 11 13.28 7.11 6.15
N LEU A 12 12.20 6.61 5.51
CA LEU A 12 11.18 5.82 6.22
C LEU A 12 11.79 4.58 6.88
N ARG A 13 12.68 3.88 6.17
CA ARG A 13 13.23 2.59 6.64
C ARG A 13 14.39 2.77 7.61
N GLU A 14 15.34 3.62 7.29
CA GLU A 14 16.64 3.70 7.99
C GLU A 14 16.59 4.70 9.15
N ASP A 15 15.90 5.82 8.98
CA ASP A 15 15.86 6.87 10.00
C ASP A 15 14.66 6.70 10.93
N LEU A 16 13.49 6.38 10.37
CA LEU A 16 12.24 6.24 11.13
C LEU A 16 11.92 4.81 11.55
N GLY A 17 12.64 3.82 11.01
CA GLY A 17 12.45 2.40 11.36
C GLY A 17 11.11 1.80 10.92
N LEU A 18 10.38 2.48 10.01
CA LEU A 18 9.12 2.02 9.43
C LEU A 18 9.42 0.98 8.35
N THR A 19 9.80 -0.22 8.79
CA THR A 19 10.28 -1.27 7.89
C THR A 19 9.18 -1.98 7.11
N GLY A 20 7.90 -1.62 7.31
CA GLY A 20 6.75 -2.09 6.56
C GLY A 20 6.83 -1.71 5.08
N VAL A 21 7.34 -0.52 4.76
CA VAL A 21 7.68 -0.18 3.36
C VAL A 21 8.92 -0.97 2.93
N LYS A 22 8.84 -1.69 1.81
CA LYS A 22 9.90 -2.62 1.38
C LYS A 22 10.73 -2.05 0.24
N HIS A 23 11.96 -2.56 0.11
CA HIS A 23 12.85 -2.30 -1.01
C HIS A 23 12.96 -3.57 -1.85
N GLY A 24 12.60 -3.54 -3.13
CA GLY A 24 12.51 -4.76 -3.95
C GLY A 24 13.09 -4.76 -5.36
N CYS A 25 13.34 -3.62 -6.01
CA CYS A 25 13.69 -3.64 -7.45
C CYS A 25 14.64 -2.55 -7.99
N ASP A 26 15.09 -1.57 -7.20
CA ASP A 26 16.00 -0.46 -7.62
C ASP A 26 15.59 0.40 -8.84
N ASP A 27 14.51 0.03 -9.54
CA ASP A 27 14.08 0.63 -10.80
C ASP A 27 12.61 1.09 -10.77
N SER A 28 12.00 1.09 -9.58
CA SER A 28 10.61 1.48 -9.34
C SER A 28 9.55 0.61 -10.02
N ASN A 29 9.84 -0.63 -10.44
CA ASN A 29 8.84 -1.50 -11.07
C ASN A 29 7.93 -2.26 -10.08
N CYS A 30 8.43 -2.72 -8.93
CA CYS A 30 7.73 -3.73 -8.13
C CYS A 30 6.61 -3.25 -7.19
N GLY A 31 6.54 -1.96 -6.85
CA GLY A 31 5.46 -1.40 -6.00
C GLY A 31 5.49 -1.79 -4.51
N VAL A 32 6.41 -2.64 -4.06
CA VAL A 32 6.51 -3.03 -2.64
C VAL A 32 6.92 -1.87 -1.72
N CYS A 33 7.41 -0.77 -2.30
CA CYS A 33 7.74 0.47 -1.62
C CYS A 33 6.58 1.49 -1.60
N THR A 34 5.36 1.08 -1.97
CA THR A 34 4.22 2.00 -2.04
C THR A 34 3.88 2.57 -0.66
N VAL A 35 3.63 3.88 -0.62
CA VAL A 35 3.07 4.63 0.50
C VAL A 35 1.91 5.50 0.00
N ILE A 36 1.06 5.99 0.89
CA ILE A 36 0.06 7.00 0.53
C ILE A 36 0.64 8.37 0.87
N MET A 37 0.76 9.25 -0.11
CA MET A 37 1.21 10.64 0.04
C MET A 37 0.10 11.57 -0.45
N ASP A 38 -0.45 12.38 0.45
CA ASP A 38 -1.60 13.27 0.20
C ASP A 38 -2.78 12.56 -0.49
N GLY A 39 -3.12 11.37 0.03
CA GLY A 39 -4.23 10.55 -0.46
C GLY A 39 -3.91 9.70 -1.69
N LYS A 40 -2.73 9.84 -2.29
CA LYS A 40 -2.34 9.09 -3.51
C LYS A 40 -1.31 8.01 -3.21
N ALA A 41 -1.50 6.83 -3.78
CA ALA A 41 -0.48 5.78 -3.75
C ALA A 41 0.73 6.19 -4.62
N VAL A 42 1.92 6.23 -4.01
CA VAL A 42 3.18 6.59 -4.70
C VAL A 42 4.30 5.63 -4.32
N LYS A 43 5.25 5.43 -5.24
CA LYS A 43 6.44 4.60 -5.00
C LYS A 43 7.48 5.42 -4.26
N SER A 44 7.68 5.16 -2.97
CA SER A 44 8.58 5.97 -2.12
C SER A 44 10.05 5.97 -2.59
N CYS A 45 10.48 4.94 -3.33
CA CYS A 45 11.83 4.89 -3.92
C CYS A 45 12.03 5.88 -5.08
N SER A 46 10.95 6.41 -5.65
CA SER A 46 10.98 7.39 -6.75
C SER A 46 10.73 8.83 -6.26
N VAL A 47 10.54 9.01 -4.96
CA VAL A 47 10.25 10.31 -4.33
C VAL A 47 11.49 10.72 -3.54
N LEU A 48 12.05 11.89 -3.83
CA LEU A 48 13.11 12.47 -3.01
C LEU A 48 12.52 13.02 -1.71
N ILE A 49 13.27 12.94 -0.60
CA ILE A 49 12.77 13.38 0.71
C ILE A 49 12.31 14.84 0.70
N GLY A 50 12.99 15.72 -0.05
CA GLY A 50 12.58 17.13 -0.18
C GLY A 50 11.20 17.33 -0.83
N GLN A 51 10.70 16.37 -1.61
CA GLN A 51 9.35 16.42 -2.19
C GLN A 51 8.27 16.00 -1.19
N ALA A 52 8.64 15.31 -0.12
CA ALA A 52 7.73 14.90 0.94
C ALA A 52 7.60 15.96 2.05
N GLU A 53 8.31 17.09 1.94
CA GLU A 53 8.20 18.16 2.92
C GLU A 53 6.80 18.77 2.91
N GLY A 54 6.17 18.82 4.08
CA GLY A 54 4.82 19.37 4.25
C GLY A 54 3.67 18.46 3.77
N THR A 55 3.96 17.26 3.26
CA THR A 55 2.93 16.31 2.82
C THR A 55 2.52 15.37 3.96
N LYS A 56 1.34 14.78 3.86
CA LYS A 56 0.91 13.70 4.75
C LYS A 56 1.27 12.35 4.13
N VAL A 57 2.19 11.62 4.78
CA VAL A 57 2.59 10.27 4.38
C VAL A 57 1.98 9.24 5.33
N THR A 58 1.34 8.20 4.77
CA THR A 58 0.83 7.03 5.50
C THR A 58 1.48 5.76 4.98
N THR A 59 2.05 4.97 5.90
CA THR A 59 2.60 3.63 5.64
C THR A 59 1.67 2.55 6.18
N ILE A 60 2.04 1.27 6.01
CA ILE A 60 1.22 0.14 6.45
C ILE A 60 1.04 0.13 7.98
N GLU A 61 2.03 0.62 8.72
CA GLU A 61 2.00 0.79 10.17
C GLU A 61 0.93 1.81 10.62
N GLY A 62 0.54 2.74 9.74
CA GLY A 62 -0.46 3.77 10.04
C GLY A 62 -1.91 3.35 9.76
N LEU A 63 -2.16 2.10 9.36
CA LEU A 63 -3.51 1.62 9.03
C LEU A 63 -4.26 1.00 10.20
N GLU A 64 -3.56 0.43 11.17
CA GLU A 64 -4.18 -0.08 12.38
C GLU A 64 -4.69 1.09 13.23
N GLY A 65 -5.97 1.04 13.60
CA GLY A 65 -6.61 2.07 14.42
C GLY A 65 -6.96 1.54 15.82
N GLU A 66 -7.63 2.37 16.62
CA GLU A 66 -8.07 1.99 17.98
C GLU A 66 -9.02 0.77 17.99
N ASN A 67 -9.74 0.54 16.89
CA ASN A 67 -10.66 -0.57 16.70
C ASN A 67 -9.98 -1.83 16.12
N GLY A 68 -8.65 -1.84 16.01
CA GLY A 68 -7.86 -2.93 15.45
C GLY A 68 -7.53 -2.75 13.97
N LEU A 69 -7.43 -3.88 13.27
CA LEU A 69 -7.02 -3.93 11.87
C LEU A 69 -8.01 -3.18 10.96
N HIS A 70 -7.47 -2.47 9.97
CA HIS A 70 -8.27 -1.91 8.89
C HIS A 70 -8.99 -3.03 8.12
N PRO A 71 -10.21 -2.83 7.59
CA PRO A 71 -10.93 -3.86 6.82
C PRO A 71 -10.11 -4.51 5.69
N LEU A 72 -9.34 -3.72 4.94
CA LEU A 72 -8.36 -4.25 3.98
C LEU A 72 -7.31 -5.20 4.59
N GLN A 73 -6.78 -4.91 5.77
CA GLN A 73 -5.82 -5.81 6.43
C GLN A 73 -6.51 -7.12 6.84
N GLN A 74 -7.73 -7.03 7.39
CA GLN A 74 -8.51 -8.19 7.80
C GLN A 74 -8.90 -9.06 6.60
N ALA A 75 -9.41 -8.47 5.51
CA ALA A 75 -9.78 -9.20 4.31
C ALA A 75 -8.58 -9.91 3.66
N PHE A 76 -7.38 -9.32 3.69
CA PHE A 76 -6.18 -9.99 3.18
C PHE A 76 -5.82 -11.26 3.98
N ILE A 77 -6.09 -11.27 5.28
CA ILE A 77 -5.94 -12.44 6.15
C ILE A 77 -7.01 -13.48 5.78
N ASP A 78 -8.28 -13.10 5.77
CA ASP A 78 -9.41 -14.01 5.62
C ASP A 78 -9.48 -14.68 4.24
N HIS A 79 -9.04 -13.96 3.20
CA HIS A 79 -9.06 -14.45 1.82
C HIS A 79 -7.75 -15.12 1.39
N PHE A 80 -6.80 -15.34 2.30
CA PHE A 80 -5.49 -15.92 2.00
C PHE A 80 -4.75 -15.14 0.89
N ALA A 81 -4.86 -13.81 0.90
CA ALA A 81 -4.14 -12.93 -0.01
C ALA A 81 -2.64 -12.78 0.36
N ILE A 82 -2.24 -13.35 1.50
CA ILE A 82 -0.89 -13.31 2.04
C ILE A 82 -0.26 -14.70 1.93
N GLN A 83 0.84 -14.80 1.19
CA GLN A 83 1.72 -15.97 1.21
C GLN A 83 3.05 -15.61 1.87
N CYS A 84 4.03 -15.10 1.11
CA CYS A 84 5.30 -14.65 1.70
C CYS A 84 5.18 -13.32 2.45
N GLY A 85 4.12 -12.54 2.21
CA GLY A 85 3.86 -11.25 2.85
C GLY A 85 4.69 -10.06 2.35
N PHE A 86 5.68 -10.27 1.48
CA PHE A 86 6.60 -9.19 1.08
C PHE A 86 5.92 -8.05 0.30
N CYS A 87 5.02 -8.37 -0.63
CA CYS A 87 4.28 -7.35 -1.39
C CYS A 87 3.05 -6.79 -0.66
N THR A 88 2.64 -7.42 0.44
CA THR A 88 1.36 -7.13 1.12
C THR A 88 1.23 -5.66 1.55
N PRO A 89 2.25 -4.99 2.13
CA PRO A 89 2.15 -3.58 2.49
C PRO A 89 1.79 -2.67 1.30
N GLY A 90 2.48 -2.84 0.17
CA GLY A 90 2.25 -2.02 -1.02
C GLY A 90 0.89 -2.29 -1.67
N MET A 91 0.46 -3.56 -1.68
CA MET A 91 -0.86 -3.97 -2.16
C MET A 91 -1.99 -3.34 -1.36
N ILE A 92 -1.92 -3.42 -0.02
CA ILE A 92 -2.95 -2.87 0.87
C ILE A 92 -3.04 -1.34 0.73
N LEU A 93 -1.90 -0.64 0.69
CA LEU A 93 -1.89 0.83 0.56
C LEU A 93 -2.39 1.29 -0.81
N SER A 94 -2.08 0.54 -1.87
CA SER A 94 -2.62 0.83 -3.21
C SER A 94 -4.12 0.61 -3.29
N ALA A 95 -4.61 -0.48 -2.68
CA ALA A 95 -6.04 -0.76 -2.58
C ALA A 95 -6.77 0.29 -1.76
N LYS A 96 -6.17 0.73 -0.65
CA LYS A 96 -6.74 1.81 0.16
C LYS A 96 -6.88 3.11 -0.64
N ALA A 97 -5.82 3.54 -1.31
CA ALA A 97 -5.86 4.77 -2.11
C ALA A 97 -6.97 4.71 -3.18
N LEU A 98 -7.12 3.55 -3.84
CA LEU A 98 -8.21 3.33 -4.78
C LEU A 98 -9.58 3.44 -4.11
N LEU A 99 -9.81 2.75 -2.99
CA LEU A 99 -11.13 2.70 -2.36
C LEU A 99 -11.52 4.00 -1.63
N ASP A 100 -10.53 4.77 -1.16
CA ASP A 100 -10.75 6.11 -0.63
C ASP A 100 -11.21 7.09 -1.75
N GLU A 101 -10.72 6.90 -2.99
CA GLU A 101 -11.11 7.70 -4.16
C GLU A 101 -12.38 7.21 -4.84
N ASN A 102 -12.55 5.89 -4.95
CA ASN A 102 -13.68 5.21 -5.58
C ASN A 102 -14.20 4.06 -4.69
N PRO A 103 -15.12 4.35 -3.75
CA PRO A 103 -15.70 3.35 -2.84
C PRO A 103 -16.45 2.21 -3.55
N HIS A 104 -16.81 2.38 -4.82
CA HIS A 104 -17.51 1.39 -5.63
C HIS A 104 -16.66 0.87 -6.79
N ALA A 105 -15.33 0.91 -6.66
CA ALA A 105 -14.39 0.39 -7.64
C ALA A 105 -14.76 -1.02 -8.10
N THR A 106 -14.79 -1.22 -9.41
CA THR A 106 -15.07 -2.52 -10.05
C THR A 106 -13.86 -3.44 -9.95
N GLU A 107 -14.02 -4.73 -10.30
CA GLU A 107 -12.88 -5.66 -10.40
C GLU A 107 -11.80 -5.12 -11.35
N GLU A 108 -12.20 -4.49 -12.46
CA GLU A 108 -11.27 -3.92 -13.44
C GLU A 108 -10.49 -2.74 -12.86
N ASP A 109 -11.16 -1.85 -12.11
CA ASP A 109 -10.49 -0.74 -11.42
C ASP A 109 -9.46 -1.26 -10.41
N ILE A 110 -9.80 -2.34 -9.68
CA ILE A 110 -8.90 -2.99 -8.73
C ILE A 110 -7.69 -3.59 -9.46
N ARG A 111 -7.91 -4.28 -10.59
CA ARG A 111 -6.83 -4.86 -11.40
C ARG A 111 -5.88 -3.80 -11.90
N GLU A 112 -6.40 -2.70 -12.42
CA GLU A 112 -5.60 -1.59 -12.91
C GLU A 112 -4.77 -0.96 -11.79
N ALA A 113 -5.39 -0.71 -10.62
CA ALA A 113 -4.66 -0.19 -9.46
C ALA A 113 -3.57 -1.13 -8.95
N MET A 114 -3.76 -2.46 -9.06
CA MET A 114 -2.76 -3.45 -8.65
C MET A 114 -1.65 -3.68 -9.69
N HIS A 115 -1.79 -3.18 -10.93
CA HIS A 115 -0.80 -3.38 -11.99
C HIS A 115 0.61 -2.90 -11.60
N GLY A 116 0.69 -1.83 -10.79
CA GLY A 116 1.95 -1.29 -10.27
C GLY A 116 2.59 -2.08 -9.12
N ASN A 117 1.96 -3.15 -8.63
CA ASN A 117 2.42 -3.95 -7.50
C ASN A 117 2.66 -5.40 -7.92
N MET A 118 3.91 -5.86 -7.87
CA MET A 118 4.26 -7.22 -8.28
C MET A 118 4.11 -8.22 -7.13
N CYS A 119 3.40 -9.33 -7.39
CA CYS A 119 3.35 -10.49 -6.51
C CYS A 119 3.83 -11.74 -7.24
N ARG A 120 4.76 -12.48 -6.62
CA ARG A 120 5.29 -13.73 -7.19
C ARG A 120 4.66 -15.00 -6.62
N CYS A 121 3.79 -14.87 -5.63
CA CYS A 121 3.30 -16.01 -4.85
C CYS A 121 1.82 -16.33 -5.14
N THR A 122 0.95 -15.33 -5.22
CA THR A 122 -0.51 -15.55 -5.21
C THR A 122 -1.15 -15.71 -6.58
N GLY A 123 -0.51 -15.20 -7.64
CA GLY A 123 -1.17 -15.07 -8.94
C GLY A 123 -2.32 -14.04 -8.95
N TYR A 124 -2.33 -13.10 -7.99
CA TYR A 124 -3.25 -11.96 -7.86
C TYR A 124 -4.71 -12.26 -7.54
N LYS A 125 -5.26 -13.42 -7.91
CA LYS A 125 -6.68 -13.74 -7.71
C LYS A 125 -7.17 -13.51 -6.28
N LYS A 126 -6.45 -14.05 -5.28
CA LYS A 126 -6.81 -13.88 -3.87
C LYS A 126 -6.64 -12.45 -3.34
N ILE A 127 -5.74 -11.68 -3.95
CA ILE A 127 -5.56 -10.26 -3.61
C ILE A 127 -6.78 -9.47 -4.10
N ILE A 128 -7.22 -9.71 -5.33
CA ILE A 128 -8.41 -9.05 -5.89
C ILE A 128 -9.66 -9.41 -5.08
N GLU A 129 -9.90 -10.70 -4.81
CA GLU A 129 -11.02 -11.16 -3.98
C GLU A 129 -11.04 -10.50 -2.58
N ALA A 130 -9.86 -10.30 -1.96
CA ALA A 130 -9.74 -9.64 -0.67
C ALA A 130 -10.10 -8.14 -0.74
N ILE A 131 -9.69 -7.46 -1.80
CA ILE A 131 -10.00 -6.03 -2.00
C ILE A 131 -11.49 -5.84 -2.25
N GLU A 132 -12.13 -6.71 -3.04
CA GLU A 132 -13.57 -6.70 -3.26
C GLU A 132 -14.35 -6.92 -1.96
N ALA A 133 -13.93 -7.90 -1.15
CA ALA A 133 -14.55 -8.18 0.15
C ALA A 133 -14.43 -6.98 1.10
N ALA A 134 -13.25 -6.36 1.18
CA ALA A 134 -13.04 -5.17 2.00
C ALA A 134 -13.88 -3.98 1.51
N ARG A 135 -13.99 -3.76 0.19
CA ARG A 135 -14.86 -2.73 -0.40
C ARG A 135 -16.31 -2.92 0.02
N ASP A 136 -16.82 -4.15 -0.09
CA ASP A 136 -18.22 -4.46 0.21
C ASP A 136 -18.51 -4.29 1.71
N GLU A 137 -17.58 -4.72 2.57
CA GLU A 137 -17.67 -4.50 4.03
C GLU A 137 -17.65 -3.01 4.39
N MET A 138 -16.72 -2.24 3.83
CA MET A 138 -16.60 -0.80 4.09
C MET A 138 -17.86 -0.03 3.66
N ASN A 139 -18.46 -0.43 2.53
CA ASN A 139 -19.71 0.16 2.05
C ASN A 139 -20.94 -0.23 2.91
N ALA A 140 -20.94 -1.41 3.52
CA ALA A 140 -22.01 -1.83 4.41
C ALA A 140 -22.00 -1.11 5.78
N GLN A 141 -20.85 -0.51 6.14
CA GLN A 141 -20.64 0.23 7.39
C GLN A 141 -20.82 1.74 7.24
N ALA A 142 -20.96 2.26 6.01
CA ALA A 142 -21.16 3.67 5.69
C ALA A 142 -22.63 4.10 5.84
#